data_AF-A0A7S2S4L0-F1
#
_entry.id   AF-A0A7S2S4L0-F1
#
_cell.length_a   1.000
_cell.length_b   1.000
_cell.length_c   1.000
_cell.angle_alpha   90.00
_cell.angle_beta   90.00
_cell.angle_gamma   90.00
#
_symmetry.space_group_name_H-M   'P 1'
#
loop_
_entity.id
_entity.type
_entity.pdbx_description
1 polymer ?
#
loop_
_entity_poly.entity_id
_entity_poly.type
_entity_poly.pdbx_seq_one_letter_code
_entity_poly.pdbx_strand_id
1 'polypeptide(L)'
;NLRAHLMAPLLAASLLLLLAGPCLASTNQKGLDYLKAKEGEPGVVSLPSGLKYKVLRTGSGGFHPTVNSPCECHYEGKLIDGTKFDSSYDRGSPTTFAPNQVIKGWTEAMQLMVEGDKWEMYIPSELGYGDRGSPPKIGGGDVLVFQMEIINIKGDKVPAITCDVATLENCDERQAAFVKKQKAREEAGPGHLLKEIDRLAGMSGKKMNDDLRSWLNTRIHLLKKLQQGDGAGSAAGAATGEL
;
A
#
# COMPACT_ATOMS: atom_id res chain seq x y z
N ASN A 1 -8.99 13.33 76.98
CA ASN A 1 -9.18 14.77 77.24
C ASN A 1 -8.20 15.59 76.41
N LEU A 2 -8.76 16.26 75.40
CA LEU A 2 -8.31 17.46 74.67
C LEU A 2 -6.80 17.79 74.64
N ARG A 3 -6.24 17.78 73.43
CA ARG A 3 -5.57 18.99 72.89
C ARG A 3 -5.52 18.94 71.37
N ALA A 4 -6.23 19.89 70.78
CA ALA A 4 -6.20 20.24 69.37
C ALA A 4 -4.79 20.71 68.96
N HIS A 5 -4.37 20.40 67.73
CA HIS A 5 -3.68 21.36 66.87
C HIS A 5 -3.90 20.96 65.41
N LEU A 6 -4.63 21.83 64.70
CA LEU A 6 -4.68 21.92 63.26
C LEU A 6 -3.25 22.03 62.72
N MET A 7 -2.89 21.28 61.67
CA MET A 7 -2.00 21.74 60.59
C MET A 7 -2.23 20.88 59.34
N ALA A 8 -2.96 21.42 58.38
CA ALA A 8 -2.95 20.94 57.00
C ALA A 8 -1.88 21.74 56.23
N PRO A 9 -0.90 21.10 55.57
CA PRO A 9 -0.12 21.75 54.53
C PRO A 9 -0.72 21.41 53.17
N LEU A 10 -1.22 22.45 52.50
CA LEU A 10 -1.46 22.47 51.06
C LEU A 10 -0.17 22.07 50.32
N LEU A 11 -0.17 20.89 49.69
CA LEU A 11 0.83 20.59 48.67
C LEU A 11 0.31 21.10 47.32
N ALA A 12 0.99 22.13 46.85
CA ALA A 12 0.73 22.89 45.65
C ALA A 12 0.66 21.99 44.40
N ALA A 13 -0.44 22.10 43.67
CA ALA A 13 -0.56 21.65 42.29
C ALA A 13 0.42 22.45 41.42
N SER A 14 1.61 21.91 41.21
CA SER A 14 2.55 22.42 40.20
C SER A 14 2.11 21.92 38.83
N LEU A 15 1.11 22.62 38.27
CA LEU A 15 0.73 22.50 36.86
C LEU A 15 1.84 23.15 36.03
N LEU A 16 2.83 22.36 35.63
CA LEU A 16 3.81 22.75 34.62
C LEU A 16 3.15 22.65 33.23
N LEU A 17 2.30 23.64 32.93
CA LEU A 17 1.82 23.88 31.57
C LEU A 17 2.86 24.78 30.89
N LEU A 18 3.62 24.22 29.95
CA LEU A 18 4.21 24.90 28.78
C LEU A 18 5.20 23.95 28.09
N LEU A 19 4.73 23.24 27.08
CA LEU A 19 5.30 23.32 25.73
C LEU A 19 4.14 23.01 24.76
N ALA A 20 3.66 24.04 24.07
CA ALA A 20 2.93 23.85 22.83
C ALA A 20 3.88 23.07 21.90
N GLY A 21 3.56 21.79 21.68
CA GLY A 21 4.13 21.03 20.59
C GLY A 21 3.81 21.75 19.26
N PRO A 22 4.74 21.75 18.30
CA PRO A 22 4.64 22.55 17.08
C PRO A 22 3.35 22.29 16.30
N CYS A 23 2.80 23.35 15.72
CA CYS A 23 1.61 23.41 14.86
C CYS A 23 1.37 22.10 14.07
N LEU A 24 0.41 21.28 14.52
CA LEU A 24 -0.06 20.11 13.81
C LEU A 24 -1.39 20.46 13.11
N ALA A 25 -1.30 21.00 11.90
CA ALA A 25 -2.20 20.76 10.77
C ALA A 25 -1.82 21.71 9.61
N SER A 26 -1.11 21.21 8.60
CA SER A 26 -0.97 21.92 7.32
C SER A 26 -2.25 21.81 6.48
N THR A 27 -3.00 20.71 6.64
CA THR A 27 -4.26 20.50 5.91
C THR A 27 -5.32 21.47 6.43
N ASN A 28 -5.94 22.22 5.52
CA ASN A 28 -6.97 23.19 5.86
C ASN A 28 -8.26 22.50 6.36
N GLN A 29 -9.13 23.25 7.07
CA GLN A 29 -10.31 22.67 7.71
C GLN A 29 -11.24 21.94 6.73
N LYS A 30 -11.45 22.50 5.52
CA LYS A 30 -12.27 21.86 4.48
C LYS A 30 -11.68 20.51 4.07
N GLY A 31 -10.36 20.44 3.95
CA GLY A 31 -9.62 19.21 3.68
C GLY A 31 -9.76 18.18 4.80
N LEU A 32 -9.62 18.60 6.07
CA LEU A 32 -9.80 17.72 7.23
C LEU A 32 -11.22 17.13 7.27
N ASP A 33 -12.24 17.96 7.05
CA ASP A 33 -13.64 17.53 7.02
C ASP A 33 -13.88 16.52 5.87
N TYR A 34 -13.32 16.81 4.70
CA TYR A 34 -13.39 15.93 3.54
C TYR A 34 -12.73 14.57 3.81
N LEU A 35 -11.52 14.55 4.37
CA LEU A 35 -10.79 13.32 4.69
C LEU A 35 -11.52 12.49 5.74
N LYS A 36 -12.12 13.14 6.75
CA LYS A 36 -12.94 12.48 7.76
C LYS A 36 -14.20 11.86 7.15
N ALA A 37 -14.85 12.54 6.20
CA ALA A 37 -15.98 11.97 5.48
C ALA A 37 -15.56 10.76 4.64
N LYS A 38 -14.42 10.84 3.94
CA LYS A 38 -13.88 9.72 3.14
C LYS A 38 -13.57 8.48 3.96
N GLU A 39 -13.08 8.64 5.18
CA GLU A 39 -12.80 7.52 6.09
C GLU A 39 -14.03 6.64 6.38
N GLY A 40 -15.23 7.24 6.38
CA GLY A 40 -16.48 6.51 6.59
C GLY A 40 -17.04 5.80 5.35
N GLU A 41 -16.44 6.00 4.17
CA GLU A 41 -16.94 5.41 2.92
C GLU A 41 -16.52 3.93 2.78
N PRO A 42 -17.44 3.04 2.32
CA PRO A 42 -17.08 1.65 2.05
C PRO A 42 -15.92 1.51 1.06
N GLY A 43 -14.94 0.69 1.47
CA GLY A 43 -13.75 0.38 0.68
C GLY A 43 -12.63 1.42 0.78
N VAL A 44 -12.79 2.48 1.57
CA VAL A 44 -11.69 3.40 1.88
C VAL A 44 -10.83 2.80 2.99
N VAL A 45 -9.52 2.85 2.80
CA VAL A 45 -8.50 2.41 3.75
C VAL A 45 -7.70 3.63 4.21
N SER A 46 -7.54 3.78 5.52
CA SER A 46 -6.67 4.79 6.14
C SER A 46 -5.31 4.17 6.48
N LEU A 47 -4.23 4.84 6.08
CA LEU A 47 -2.86 4.49 6.46
C LEU A 47 -2.38 5.34 7.66
N PRO A 48 -1.38 4.85 8.44
CA PRO A 48 -0.83 5.60 9.57
C PRO A 48 -0.27 6.99 9.22
N SER A 49 0.19 7.18 7.98
CA SER A 49 0.68 8.46 7.47
C SER A 49 -0.42 9.54 7.33
N GLY A 50 -1.69 9.12 7.36
CA GLY A 50 -2.85 9.95 7.05
C GLY A 50 -3.33 9.82 5.60
N LEU A 51 -2.54 9.20 4.71
CA LEU A 51 -2.99 8.85 3.36
C LEU A 51 -4.22 7.94 3.44
N LYS A 52 -5.22 8.25 2.63
CA LYS A 52 -6.39 7.40 2.43
C LYS A 52 -6.45 6.96 0.98
N TYR A 53 -6.93 5.75 0.73
CA TYR A 53 -7.14 5.28 -0.64
C TYR A 53 -8.33 4.34 -0.74
N LYS A 54 -8.82 4.17 -1.97
CA LYS A 54 -9.83 3.19 -2.36
C LYS A 54 -9.33 2.45 -3.60
N VAL A 55 -9.34 1.13 -3.55
CA VAL A 55 -9.00 0.30 -4.72
C VAL A 55 -10.17 0.36 -5.70
N LEU A 56 -9.93 0.93 -6.89
CA LEU A 56 -10.91 0.98 -7.98
C LEU A 56 -10.83 -0.25 -8.88
N ARG A 57 -9.62 -0.80 -9.02
CA ARG A 57 -9.36 -2.06 -9.71
C ARG A 57 -8.11 -2.71 -9.12
N THR A 58 -8.19 -4.00 -8.83
CA THR A 58 -7.02 -4.76 -8.38
C THR A 58 -6.21 -5.26 -9.57
N GLY A 59 -4.91 -5.00 -9.54
CA GLY A 59 -3.93 -5.48 -10.48
C GLY A 59 -3.65 -6.97 -10.35
N SER A 60 -2.82 -7.46 -11.26
CA SER A 60 -2.35 -8.85 -11.27
C SER A 60 -0.84 -8.99 -11.11
N GLY A 61 -0.12 -7.87 -11.00
CA GLY A 61 1.31 -7.88 -10.73
C GLY A 61 1.64 -8.57 -9.40
N GLY A 62 2.75 -9.31 -9.37
CA GLY A 62 3.23 -10.00 -8.16
C GLY A 62 4.25 -9.21 -7.35
N PHE A 63 4.53 -7.96 -7.74
CA PHE A 63 5.64 -7.18 -7.20
C PHE A 63 5.28 -5.70 -7.06
N HIS A 64 5.83 -5.07 -6.02
CA HIS A 64 5.82 -3.62 -5.81
C HIS A 64 7.10 -2.99 -6.40
N PRO A 65 7.04 -1.75 -6.89
CA PRO A 65 8.24 -1.02 -7.28
C PRO A 65 9.10 -0.70 -6.05
N THR A 66 10.42 -0.76 -6.18
CA THR A 66 11.31 -0.12 -5.19
C THR A 66 11.24 1.41 -5.32
N VAL A 67 11.80 2.13 -4.34
CA VAL A 67 11.75 3.59 -4.26
C VAL A 67 12.36 4.31 -5.49
N ASN A 68 13.26 3.67 -6.22
CA ASN A 68 13.93 4.22 -7.40
C ASN A 68 13.33 3.71 -8.72
N SER A 69 12.34 2.84 -8.68
CA SER A 69 11.89 2.11 -9.86
C SER A 69 10.95 2.93 -10.72
N PRO A 70 11.30 3.17 -12.01
CA PRO A 70 10.42 3.89 -12.91
C PRO A 70 9.15 3.06 -13.16
N CYS A 71 8.00 3.71 -13.04
CA CYS A 71 6.68 3.14 -13.29
C CYS A 71 5.96 3.97 -14.35
N GLU A 72 5.44 3.31 -15.38
CA GLU A 72 4.51 3.94 -16.31
C GLU A 72 3.14 4.03 -15.64
N CYS A 73 2.64 5.24 -15.47
CA CYS A 73 1.38 5.49 -14.79
C CYS A 73 0.41 6.28 -15.66
N HIS A 74 -0.86 5.91 -15.58
CA HIS A 74 -1.95 6.81 -15.91
C HIS A 74 -2.48 7.43 -14.62
N TYR A 75 -2.81 8.72 -14.67
CA TYR A 75 -3.36 9.44 -13.54
C TYR A 75 -4.21 10.65 -13.92
N GLU A 76 -5.05 11.06 -12.98
CA GLU A 76 -5.79 12.32 -12.96
C GLU A 76 -5.79 12.89 -11.53
N GLY A 77 -5.43 14.16 -11.37
CA GLY A 77 -5.40 14.88 -10.10
C GLY A 77 -6.44 16.00 -10.05
N LYS A 78 -7.20 16.03 -8.95
CA LYS A 78 -8.28 16.98 -8.67
C LYS A 78 -8.18 17.54 -7.25
N LEU A 79 -8.68 18.75 -7.06
CA LEU A 79 -9.01 19.28 -5.74
C LEU A 79 -10.32 18.68 -5.23
N ILE A 80 -10.62 18.87 -3.95
CA ILE A 80 -11.84 18.33 -3.30
C ILE A 80 -13.14 18.89 -3.88
N ASP A 81 -13.09 20.02 -4.58
CA ASP A 81 -14.24 20.61 -5.30
C ASP A 81 -14.43 20.02 -6.71
N GLY A 82 -13.56 19.09 -7.13
CA GLY A 82 -13.57 18.47 -8.45
C GLY A 82 -12.73 19.19 -9.51
N THR A 83 -12.13 20.33 -9.18
CA THR A 83 -11.26 21.08 -10.11
C THR A 83 -10.05 20.24 -10.48
N LYS A 84 -9.97 19.85 -11.75
CA LYS A 84 -8.83 19.10 -12.30
C LYS A 84 -7.63 20.02 -12.48
N PHE A 85 -6.47 19.62 -11.95
CA PHE A 85 -5.23 20.39 -12.07
C PHE A 85 -4.19 19.74 -12.99
N ASP A 86 -4.21 18.41 -13.11
CA ASP A 86 -3.30 17.63 -13.97
C ASP A 86 -3.93 16.28 -14.36
N SER A 87 -3.63 15.80 -15.58
CA SER A 87 -4.10 14.50 -16.08
C SER A 87 -3.25 13.99 -17.24
N SER A 88 -2.78 12.75 -17.11
CA SER A 88 -2.14 12.03 -18.22
C SER A 88 -3.12 11.64 -19.32
N TYR A 89 -4.41 11.44 -18.97
CA TYR A 89 -5.44 11.05 -19.94
C TYR A 89 -5.72 12.18 -20.92
N ASP A 90 -5.71 13.43 -20.44
CA ASP A 90 -5.87 14.62 -21.29
C ASP A 90 -4.71 14.77 -22.28
N ARG A 91 -3.52 14.26 -21.93
CA ARG A 91 -2.34 14.23 -22.81
C ARG A 91 -2.34 13.05 -23.78
N GLY A 92 -3.22 12.07 -23.58
CA GLY A 92 -3.33 10.88 -24.43
C GLY A 92 -2.24 9.83 -24.23
N SER A 93 -1.33 9.98 -23.25
CA SER A 93 -0.25 9.02 -23.00
C SER A 93 0.11 8.90 -21.52
N PRO A 94 0.55 7.72 -21.04
CA PRO A 94 1.10 7.56 -19.70
C PRO A 94 2.30 8.48 -19.43
N THR A 95 2.61 8.69 -18.17
CA THR A 95 3.83 9.39 -17.72
C THR A 95 4.64 8.45 -16.83
N THR A 96 5.97 8.53 -16.92
CA THR A 96 6.85 7.69 -16.10
C THR A 96 7.28 8.46 -14.85
N PHE A 97 7.12 7.84 -13.68
CA PHE A 97 7.56 8.37 -12.39
C PHE A 97 8.28 7.29 -11.58
N ALA A 98 9.27 7.67 -10.79
CA ALA A 98 9.78 6.82 -9.71
C ALA A 98 9.24 7.32 -8.35
N PRO A 99 9.01 6.44 -7.36
CA PRO A 99 8.47 6.85 -6.05
C PRO A 99 9.26 7.97 -5.38
N ASN A 100 10.58 8.03 -5.53
CA ASN A 100 11.43 9.10 -4.98
C ASN A 100 11.31 10.48 -5.66
N GLN A 101 10.59 10.61 -6.77
CA GLN A 101 10.50 11.84 -7.58
C GLN A 101 9.15 12.56 -7.45
N VAL A 102 8.25 12.04 -6.63
CA VAL A 102 6.85 12.49 -6.52
C VAL A 102 6.54 12.93 -5.09
N ILE A 103 5.34 13.48 -4.88
CA ILE A 103 4.87 13.85 -3.54
C ILE A 103 4.80 12.61 -2.62
N LYS A 104 4.98 12.81 -1.31
CA LYS A 104 5.11 11.71 -0.33
C LYS A 104 3.94 10.73 -0.38
N GLY A 105 2.71 11.21 -0.60
CA GLY A 105 1.54 10.36 -0.73
C GLY A 105 1.61 9.41 -1.92
N TRP A 106 2.15 9.88 -3.06
CA TRP A 106 2.41 8.99 -4.21
C TRP A 106 3.56 8.03 -3.92
N THR A 107 4.64 8.49 -3.29
CA THR A 107 5.77 7.64 -2.90
C THR A 107 5.32 6.44 -2.09
N GLU A 108 4.45 6.66 -1.10
CA GLU A 108 3.89 5.60 -0.26
C GLU A 108 2.96 4.69 -1.07
N ALA A 109 1.97 5.26 -1.77
CA ALA A 109 0.98 4.49 -2.52
C ALA A 109 1.61 3.59 -3.59
N MET A 110 2.55 4.12 -4.38
CA MET A 110 3.19 3.36 -5.46
C MET A 110 3.89 2.11 -4.94
N GLN A 111 4.52 2.17 -3.76
CA GLN A 111 5.23 1.04 -3.15
C GLN A 111 4.28 0.01 -2.47
N LEU A 112 2.98 0.31 -2.42
CA LEU A 112 1.93 -0.62 -1.99
C LEU A 112 1.11 -1.18 -3.16
N MET A 113 1.28 -0.61 -4.36
CA MET A 113 0.57 -1.02 -5.57
C MET A 113 1.39 -2.02 -6.38
N VAL A 114 0.70 -2.81 -7.19
CA VAL A 114 1.27 -3.70 -8.19
C VAL A 114 0.82 -3.30 -9.60
N GLU A 115 1.44 -3.86 -10.64
CA GLU A 115 1.00 -3.64 -12.02
C GLU A 115 -0.48 -4.01 -12.23
N GLY A 116 -1.20 -3.10 -12.88
CA GLY A 116 -2.64 -3.17 -13.17
C GLY A 116 -3.53 -2.55 -12.10
N ASP A 117 -3.00 -2.26 -10.90
CA ASP A 117 -3.77 -1.59 -9.85
C ASP A 117 -4.22 -0.22 -10.32
N LYS A 118 -5.46 0.13 -9.99
CA LYS A 118 -5.99 1.48 -10.11
C LYS A 118 -6.60 1.90 -8.79
N TRP A 119 -6.06 2.93 -8.18
CA TRP A 119 -6.49 3.45 -6.88
C TRP A 119 -7.00 4.88 -7.01
N GLU A 120 -7.99 5.23 -6.20
CA GLU A 120 -8.31 6.62 -5.86
C GLU A 120 -7.67 6.94 -4.51
N MET A 121 -6.88 8.01 -4.45
CA MET A 121 -6.09 8.40 -3.29
C MET A 121 -6.54 9.77 -2.82
N TYR A 122 -6.64 9.95 -1.51
CA TYR A 122 -6.97 11.20 -0.84
C TYR A 122 -5.80 11.61 0.05
N ILE A 123 -5.07 12.62 -0.41
CA ILE A 123 -3.75 12.95 0.08
C ILE A 123 -3.84 14.23 0.92
N PRO A 124 -3.64 14.15 2.26
CA PRO A 124 -3.54 15.34 3.09
C PRO A 124 -2.34 16.19 2.66
N SER A 125 -2.40 17.51 2.88
CA SER A 125 -1.40 18.42 2.31
C SER A 125 0.02 18.16 2.82
N GLU A 126 0.19 17.62 4.02
CA GLU A 126 1.49 17.22 4.59
C GLU A 126 2.20 16.16 3.71
N LEU A 127 1.41 15.35 3.00
CA LEU A 127 1.85 14.34 2.05
C LEU A 127 1.80 14.82 0.59
N GLY A 128 1.30 16.04 0.36
CA GLY A 128 1.22 16.74 -0.92
C GLY A 128 2.15 17.95 -0.96
N TYR A 129 1.57 19.15 -1.11
CA TYR A 129 2.31 20.41 -1.28
C TYR A 129 2.36 21.31 -0.02
N GLY A 130 1.83 20.84 1.11
CA GLY A 130 1.84 21.53 2.41
C GLY A 130 1.20 22.91 2.40
N ASP A 131 1.60 23.76 3.34
CA ASP A 131 1.09 25.14 3.50
C ASP A 131 1.40 26.05 2.32
N ARG A 132 2.45 25.74 1.55
CA ARG A 132 2.86 26.52 0.38
C ARG A 132 1.95 26.27 -0.82
N GLY A 133 1.37 25.08 -0.92
CA GLY A 133 0.64 24.64 -2.11
C GLY A 133 1.52 24.58 -3.35
N SER A 134 0.88 24.54 -4.52
CA SER A 134 1.51 24.68 -5.83
C SER A 134 0.72 25.69 -6.67
N PRO A 135 0.93 27.00 -6.42
CA PRO A 135 0.18 28.05 -7.10
C PRO A 135 0.43 28.07 -8.62
N PRO A 136 -0.55 28.51 -9.42
CA PRO A 136 -1.84 29.07 -9.00
C PRO A 136 -2.95 28.01 -8.78
N LYS A 137 -2.68 26.73 -9.10
CA LYS A 137 -3.74 25.71 -9.17
C LYS A 137 -4.04 25.04 -7.82
N ILE A 138 -3.03 24.87 -6.98
CA ILE A 138 -3.15 24.16 -5.70
C ILE A 138 -2.83 25.16 -4.58
N GLY A 139 -3.81 25.43 -3.72
CA GLY A 139 -3.65 26.30 -2.57
C GLY A 139 -2.86 25.66 -1.44
N GLY A 140 -2.46 26.49 -0.48
CA GLY A 140 -1.88 26.02 0.77
C GLY A 140 -2.87 25.19 1.56
N GLY A 141 -2.42 24.03 2.04
CA GLY A 141 -3.24 23.14 2.87
C GLY A 141 -4.31 22.35 2.12
N ASP A 142 -4.33 22.40 0.79
CA ASP A 142 -5.31 21.67 -0.01
C ASP A 142 -5.07 20.16 0.03
N VAL A 143 -6.16 19.42 0.17
CA VAL A 143 -6.20 17.96 -0.04
C VAL A 143 -6.24 17.68 -1.53
N LEU A 144 -5.44 16.70 -1.97
CA LEU A 144 -5.41 16.25 -3.34
C LEU A 144 -6.17 14.94 -3.49
N VAL A 145 -6.97 14.84 -4.54
CA VAL A 145 -7.63 13.60 -4.95
C VAL A 145 -6.98 13.12 -6.23
N PHE A 146 -6.39 11.94 -6.21
CA PHE A 146 -5.76 11.35 -7.39
C PHE A 146 -6.40 10.02 -7.74
N GLN A 147 -6.72 9.81 -9.01
CA GLN A 147 -6.83 8.45 -9.55
C GLN A 147 -5.51 8.10 -10.19
N MET A 148 -4.89 6.99 -9.81
CA MET A 148 -3.61 6.52 -10.34
C MET A 148 -3.70 5.05 -10.72
N GLU A 149 -3.09 4.71 -11.84
CA GLU A 149 -2.99 3.37 -12.37
C GLU A 149 -1.54 3.07 -12.73
N ILE A 150 -0.96 2.00 -12.17
CA ILE A 150 0.36 1.51 -12.57
C ILE A 150 0.18 0.56 -13.74
N ILE A 151 0.65 0.97 -14.91
CA ILE A 151 0.59 0.15 -16.13
C ILE A 151 1.73 -0.87 -16.13
N ASN A 152 2.94 -0.41 -15.78
CA ASN A 152 4.16 -1.21 -15.87
C ASN A 152 5.23 -0.69 -14.93
N ILE A 153 5.94 -1.59 -14.22
CA ILE A 153 7.11 -1.27 -13.41
C ILE A 153 8.35 -1.65 -14.21
N LYS A 154 9.21 -0.68 -14.51
CA LYS A 154 10.38 -0.85 -15.39
C LYS A 154 11.71 -1.04 -14.65
N GLY A 155 11.72 -0.92 -13.32
CA GLY A 155 12.92 -1.03 -12.50
C GLY A 155 12.90 -2.25 -11.57
N ASP A 156 13.76 -2.20 -10.55
CA ASP A 156 13.82 -3.19 -9.48
C ASP A 156 12.47 -3.33 -8.77
N LYS A 157 12.10 -4.56 -8.44
CA LYS A 157 10.82 -4.84 -7.80
C LYS A 157 11.03 -5.70 -6.57
N VAL A 158 10.15 -5.56 -5.58
CA VAL A 158 10.09 -6.44 -4.41
C VAL A 158 8.82 -7.28 -4.44
N PRO A 159 8.85 -8.56 -4.03
CA PRO A 159 7.66 -9.40 -4.02
C PRO A 159 6.53 -8.76 -3.21
N ALA A 160 5.32 -8.70 -3.78
CA ALA A 160 4.12 -8.26 -3.08
C ALA A 160 3.58 -9.33 -2.11
N ILE A 161 3.92 -10.60 -2.38
CA ILE A 161 3.60 -11.73 -1.53
C ILE A 161 4.90 -12.21 -0.88
N THR A 162 5.06 -11.93 0.40
CA THR A 162 6.26 -12.27 1.18
C THR A 162 6.14 -13.58 1.95
N CYS A 163 4.96 -14.22 1.92
CA CYS A 163 4.70 -15.51 2.55
C CYS A 163 5.74 -16.57 2.17
N ASP A 164 6.47 -17.05 3.16
CA ASP A 164 7.36 -18.20 3.07
C ASP A 164 6.50 -19.47 3.17
N VAL A 165 6.43 -20.22 2.08
CA VAL A 165 5.57 -21.41 2.03
C VAL A 165 6.16 -22.61 2.78
N ALA A 166 7.46 -22.60 3.09
CA ALA A 166 8.13 -23.64 3.85
C ALA A 166 7.85 -23.47 5.34
N THR A 167 8.17 -22.30 5.89
CA THR A 167 8.08 -21.97 7.32
C THR A 167 6.73 -21.40 7.74
N LEU A 168 5.95 -20.87 6.77
CA LEU A 168 4.74 -20.08 6.98
C LEU A 168 4.96 -18.70 7.59
N GLU A 169 6.21 -18.23 7.63
CA GLU A 169 6.53 -16.86 8.02
C GLU A 169 5.98 -15.86 7.00
N ASN A 170 5.55 -14.68 7.47
CA ASN A 170 4.95 -13.61 6.65
C ASN A 170 3.72 -14.04 5.82
N CYS A 171 3.04 -15.12 6.22
CA CYS A 171 1.78 -15.54 5.63
C CYS A 171 0.60 -15.03 6.46
N ASP A 172 -0.39 -14.43 5.80
CA ASP A 172 -1.69 -14.19 6.45
C ASP A 172 -2.43 -15.51 6.71
N GLU A 173 -3.49 -15.48 7.53
CA GLU A 173 -4.25 -16.69 7.89
C GLU A 173 -4.79 -17.45 6.68
N ARG A 174 -5.25 -16.72 5.65
CA ARG A 174 -5.81 -17.29 4.42
C ARG A 174 -4.73 -17.96 3.58
N GLN A 175 -3.57 -17.32 3.47
CA GLN A 175 -2.38 -17.84 2.79
C GLN A 175 -1.87 -19.09 3.52
N ALA A 176 -1.68 -19.02 4.83
CA ALA A 176 -1.21 -20.15 5.63
C ALA A 176 -2.17 -21.35 5.55
N ALA A 177 -3.48 -21.12 5.67
CA ALA A 177 -4.49 -22.17 5.53
C ALA A 177 -4.48 -22.78 4.12
N PHE A 178 -4.34 -21.95 3.08
CA PHE A 178 -4.23 -22.41 1.71
C PHE A 178 -2.97 -23.27 1.51
N VAL A 179 -1.79 -22.78 1.94
CA VAL A 179 -0.50 -23.46 1.82
C VAL A 179 -0.54 -24.82 2.52
N LYS A 180 -0.97 -24.89 3.78
CA LYS A 180 -1.12 -26.15 4.53
C LYS A 180 -2.00 -27.15 3.79
N LYS A 181 -3.14 -26.68 3.27
CA LYS A 181 -4.08 -27.52 2.52
C LYS A 181 -3.48 -28.06 1.23
N GLN A 182 -2.70 -27.27 0.49
CA GLN A 182 -2.11 -27.72 -0.76
C GLN A 182 -0.93 -28.67 -0.53
N LYS A 183 -0.10 -28.43 0.50
CA LYS A 183 0.96 -29.37 0.93
C LYS A 183 0.41 -30.77 1.21
N ALA A 184 -0.64 -30.87 2.05
CA ALA A 184 -1.27 -32.15 2.38
C ALA A 184 -1.84 -32.88 1.14
N ARG A 185 -2.29 -32.13 0.12
CA ARG A 185 -2.81 -32.72 -1.13
C ARG A 185 -1.71 -33.23 -2.04
N GLU A 186 -0.57 -32.53 -2.09
CA GLU A 186 0.61 -33.00 -2.82
C GLU A 186 1.19 -34.26 -2.20
N GLU A 187 1.28 -34.33 -0.88
CA GLU A 187 1.71 -35.52 -0.14
C GLU A 187 0.79 -36.72 -0.40
N ALA A 188 -0.51 -36.50 -0.42
CA ALA A 188 -1.50 -37.54 -0.71
C ALA A 188 -1.53 -37.96 -2.20
N GLY A 189 -1.02 -37.12 -3.10
CA GLY A 189 -1.08 -37.35 -4.54
C GLY A 189 -0.06 -36.50 -5.30
N PRO A 190 1.16 -37.01 -5.53
CA PRO A 190 2.20 -36.29 -6.24
C PRO A 190 1.75 -35.76 -7.61
N GLY A 191 2.12 -34.52 -7.92
CA GLY A 191 1.68 -33.80 -9.11
C GLY A 191 0.33 -33.08 -8.96
N HIS A 192 -0.24 -33.04 -7.74
CA HIS A 192 -1.43 -32.25 -7.43
C HIS A 192 -1.18 -30.75 -7.63
N LEU A 193 -0.04 -30.22 -7.17
CA LEU A 193 0.30 -28.79 -7.28
C LEU A 193 0.31 -28.33 -8.73
N LEU A 194 0.96 -29.08 -9.62
CA LEU A 194 1.01 -28.80 -11.06
C LEU A 194 -0.39 -28.73 -11.68
N LYS A 195 -1.22 -29.74 -11.41
CA LYS A 195 -2.61 -29.79 -11.91
C LYS A 195 -3.44 -28.62 -11.41
N GLU A 196 -3.27 -28.23 -10.14
CA GLU A 196 -3.99 -27.10 -9.56
C GLU A 196 -3.51 -25.77 -10.15
N ILE A 197 -2.21 -25.60 -10.41
CA ILE A 197 -1.67 -24.42 -11.11
C ILE A 197 -2.31 -24.29 -12.50
N ASP A 198 -2.31 -25.36 -13.30
CA ASP A 198 -2.89 -25.34 -14.64
C ASP A 198 -4.40 -25.02 -14.61
N ARG A 199 -5.11 -25.63 -13.66
CA ARG A 199 -6.54 -25.38 -13.45
C ARG A 199 -6.81 -23.91 -13.13
N LEU A 200 -6.02 -23.31 -12.23
CA LEU A 200 -6.18 -21.91 -11.84
C LEU A 200 -5.74 -20.95 -12.95
N ALA A 201 -4.66 -21.26 -13.67
CA ALA A 201 -4.22 -20.46 -14.83
C ALA A 201 -5.30 -20.41 -15.93
N GLY A 202 -5.99 -21.53 -16.17
CA GLY A 202 -7.15 -21.58 -17.07
C GLY A 202 -8.36 -20.77 -16.60
N MET A 203 -8.37 -20.29 -15.34
CA MET A 203 -9.40 -19.38 -14.83
C MET A 203 -9.04 -17.91 -15.00
N SER A 204 -7.76 -17.54 -15.19
CA SER A 204 -7.31 -16.14 -15.20
C SER A 204 -7.96 -15.29 -16.31
N GLY A 205 -8.33 -15.90 -17.44
CA GLY A 205 -9.02 -15.23 -18.54
C GLY A 205 -10.54 -15.06 -18.36
N LYS A 206 -11.13 -15.57 -17.27
CA LYS A 206 -12.58 -15.54 -17.05
C LYS A 206 -13.02 -14.25 -16.35
N LYS A 207 -14.26 -13.82 -16.60
CA LYS A 207 -14.89 -12.71 -15.88
C LYS A 207 -15.09 -13.10 -14.41
N MET A 208 -14.53 -12.29 -13.51
CA MET A 208 -14.68 -12.42 -12.05
C MET A 208 -14.54 -11.03 -11.42
N ASN A 209 -14.97 -10.88 -10.17
CA ASN A 209 -14.73 -9.65 -9.41
C ASN A 209 -13.24 -9.54 -9.03
N ASP A 210 -12.83 -8.35 -8.61
CA ASP A 210 -11.41 -8.04 -8.41
C ASP A 210 -10.81 -8.77 -7.20
N ASP A 211 -11.57 -8.93 -6.12
CA ASP A 211 -11.14 -9.72 -4.94
C ASP A 211 -10.85 -11.18 -5.30
N LEU A 212 -11.69 -11.79 -6.13
CA LEU A 212 -11.50 -13.15 -6.62
C LEU A 212 -10.30 -13.24 -7.57
N ARG A 213 -10.09 -12.23 -8.42
CA ARG A 213 -8.93 -12.18 -9.32
C ARG A 213 -7.62 -12.04 -8.54
N SER A 214 -7.59 -11.12 -7.58
CA SER A 214 -6.46 -10.92 -6.68
C SER A 214 -6.11 -12.23 -5.97
N TRP A 215 -7.11 -12.84 -5.33
CA TRP A 215 -6.91 -14.11 -4.64
C TRP A 215 -6.50 -15.26 -5.57
N LEU A 216 -7.03 -15.32 -6.79
CA LEU A 216 -6.61 -16.29 -7.80
C LEU A 216 -5.11 -16.17 -8.09
N ASN A 217 -4.61 -14.95 -8.31
CA ASN A 217 -3.21 -14.69 -8.57
C ASN A 217 -2.33 -15.06 -7.38
N THR A 218 -2.74 -14.70 -6.16
CA THR A 218 -2.04 -15.10 -4.92
C THR A 218 -1.93 -16.62 -4.80
N ARG A 219 -3.01 -17.35 -5.08
CA ARG A 219 -2.99 -18.82 -5.05
C ARG A 219 -2.03 -19.42 -6.06
N ILE A 220 -2.05 -18.94 -7.30
CA ILE A 220 -1.12 -19.40 -8.35
C ILE A 220 0.33 -19.14 -7.91
N HIS A 221 0.61 -17.98 -7.33
CA HIS A 221 1.94 -17.65 -6.81
C HIS A 221 2.38 -18.59 -5.69
N LEU A 222 1.54 -18.79 -4.66
CA LEU A 222 1.84 -19.68 -3.54
C LEU A 222 2.05 -21.14 -3.98
N LEU A 223 1.24 -21.63 -4.93
CA LEU A 223 1.41 -22.96 -5.50
C LEU A 223 2.74 -23.10 -6.26
N LYS A 224 3.14 -22.09 -7.03
CA LYS A 224 4.43 -22.09 -7.74
C LYS A 224 5.59 -22.12 -6.74
N LYS A 225 5.54 -21.34 -5.65
CA LYS A 225 6.55 -21.41 -4.57
C LYS A 225 6.59 -22.80 -3.94
N LEU A 226 5.43 -23.42 -3.67
CA LEU A 226 5.35 -24.78 -3.13
C LEU A 226 5.96 -25.82 -4.07
N GLN A 227 5.69 -25.72 -5.37
CA GLN A 227 6.18 -26.64 -6.38
C GLN A 227 7.70 -26.52 -6.57
N GLN A 228 8.23 -25.29 -6.54
CA GLN A 228 9.64 -25.01 -6.81
C GLN A 228 10.59 -25.40 -5.66
N GLY A 229 10.08 -25.65 -4.46
CA GLY A 229 10.91 -26.05 -3.31
C GLY A 229 12.05 -25.07 -3.03
N ASP A 230 11.72 -23.90 -2.48
CA ASP A 230 12.65 -22.89 -1.91
C ASP A 230 14.03 -22.67 -2.58
N GLY A 231 14.05 -22.52 -3.90
CA GLY A 231 15.27 -22.25 -4.67
C GLY A 231 15.62 -20.77 -4.91
N ALA A 232 15.11 -19.81 -4.13
CA ALA A 232 15.36 -18.37 -4.36
C ALA A 232 16.16 -17.68 -3.25
N GLY A 233 16.90 -18.45 -2.44
CA GLY A 233 17.79 -17.92 -1.38
C GLY A 233 19.26 -18.37 -1.45
N SER A 234 19.66 -19.20 -2.43
CA SER A 234 21.05 -19.68 -2.55
C SER A 234 21.48 -19.81 -4.02
N ALA A 235 21.78 -18.68 -4.63
CA ALA A 235 22.53 -18.60 -5.88
C ALA A 235 23.64 -17.55 -5.74
N ALA A 236 24.55 -17.79 -4.79
CA ALA A 236 25.85 -17.13 -4.75
C ALA A 236 26.89 -18.14 -4.24
N GLY A 237 27.72 -18.65 -5.17
CA GLY A 237 28.96 -19.35 -4.82
C GLY A 237 29.07 -20.81 -5.24
N ALA A 238 28.88 -21.14 -6.52
CA ALA A 238 29.38 -22.40 -7.10
C ALA A 238 29.83 -22.21 -8.55
N ALA A 239 31.00 -21.57 -8.71
CA ALA A 239 31.93 -21.65 -9.84
C ALA A 239 33.14 -20.81 -9.41
N THR A 240 34.27 -21.40 -9.03
CA THR A 240 35.30 -21.80 -10.00
C THR A 240 36.03 -23.07 -9.54
N GLY A 241 36.12 -24.04 -10.44
CA GLY A 241 36.96 -25.22 -10.32
C GLY A 241 38.44 -24.95 -10.61
N GLU A 242 39.25 -25.88 -10.09
CA GLU A 242 40.51 -26.43 -10.60
C GLU A 242 41.34 -25.59 -11.59
N LEU A 243 42.55 -25.23 -11.15
CA LEU A 243 43.82 -25.74 -11.70
C LEU A 243 44.77 -26.09 -10.56
#